data_AF-A0A924JQV4-F1
#
_entry.id   AF-A0A924JQV4-F1
#
_cell.length_a   1.000
_cell.length_b   1.000
_cell.length_c   1.000
_cell.angle_alpha   90.00
_cell.angle_beta   90.00
_cell.angle_gamma   90.00
#
_symmetry.space_group_name_H-M   'P 1'
#
loop_
_entity.id
_entity.type
_entity.pdbx_description
1 polymer ?
#
loop_
_entity_poly.entity_id
_entity_poly.type
_entity_poly.pdbx_seq_one_letter_code
_entity_poly.pdbx_strand_id
1 'polypeptide(L)' 'MSDRSFTLVQVAPPEISTTMAESVALELFGVSASARSLGSHQDRNFLLTAAEGPLLLKFSNPGTT' A
#
# COMPACT_ATOMS: atom_id res chain seq x y z
N MET A 1 7.01 -18.47 37.68
CA MET A 1 6.45 -18.20 36.34
C MET A 1 7.44 -17.30 35.61
N SER A 2 8.13 -17.81 34.58
CA SER A 2 9.08 -17.01 33.81
C SER A 2 8.30 -16.21 32.78
N ASP A 3 8.39 -14.88 32.84
CA ASP A 3 7.81 -13.97 31.86
C ASP A 3 8.66 -13.99 30.59
N ARG A 4 8.12 -14.54 29.50
CA ARG A 4 8.77 -14.51 28.19
C ARG A 4 8.37 -13.22 27.50
N SER A 5 9.30 -12.27 27.45
CA SER A 5 9.16 -11.07 26.63
C SER A 5 9.36 -11.46 25.16
N PHE A 6 8.38 -11.15 24.32
CA PHE A 6 8.47 -11.28 22.86
C PHE A 6 8.51 -9.87 22.24
N THR A 7 9.48 -9.64 21.36
CA THR A 7 9.54 -8.42 20.53
C THR A 7 8.95 -8.74 19.16
N LEU A 8 7.91 -8.01 18.76
CA LEU A 8 7.42 -8.03 17.39
C LEU A 8 8.37 -7.18 16.53
N VAL A 9 9.07 -7.82 15.60
CA VAL A 9 9.80 -7.13 14.54
C VAL A 9 8.80 -6.77 13.45
N GLN A 10 8.27 -5.54 13.47
CA GLN A 10 7.46 -5.04 12.35
C GLN A 10 8.38 -4.66 11.20
N VAL A 11 8.27 -5.39 10.08
CA VAL A 11 8.90 -4.99 8.82
C VAL A 11 8.24 -3.70 8.35
N ALA A 12 9.06 -2.66 8.14
CA ALA A 12 8.57 -1.38 7.63
C ALA A 12 7.83 -1.61 6.30
N PRO A 13 6.66 -0.98 6.09
CA PRO A 13 5.94 -1.14 4.83
C PRO A 13 6.80 -0.63 3.67
N PRO A 14 6.70 -1.23 2.48
CA PRO A 14 7.47 -0.81 1.32
C PRO A 14 7.27 0.70 1.07
N GLU A 15 8.35 1.38 0.71
CA GLU A 15 8.30 2.78 0.30
C GLU A 15 7.72 2.87 -1.12
N ILE A 16 6.40 2.90 -1.19
CA ILE A 16 5.68 3.13 -2.44
C ILE A 16 5.33 4.61 -2.52
N SER A 17 5.84 5.28 -3.56
CA SER A 17 5.48 6.66 -3.88
C SER A 17 4.15 6.73 -4.64
N THR A 18 3.56 7.93 -4.72
CA THR A 18 2.36 8.16 -5.54
C THR A 18 2.63 7.90 -7.03
N THR A 19 3.76 8.35 -7.56
CA THR A 19 4.16 8.11 -8.96
C THR A 19 4.33 6.62 -9.27
N MET A 20 4.88 5.85 -8.32
CA MET A 20 4.96 4.40 -8.45
C MET A 20 3.55 3.78 -8.48
N ALA A 21 2.65 4.22 -7.61
CA ALA A 21 1.27 3.75 -7.57
C ALA A 21 0.52 4.05 -8.89
N GLU A 22 0.71 5.23 -9.49
CA GLU A 22 0.15 5.59 -10.79
C GLU A 22 0.71 4.72 -11.92
N SER A 23 2.03 4.48 -11.92
CA SER A 23 2.68 3.63 -12.92
C SER A 23 2.17 2.18 -12.82
N VAL A 24 2.05 1.64 -11.60
CA VAL A 24 1.49 0.30 -11.36
C VAL A 24 0.03 0.20 -11.79
N ALA A 25 -0.79 1.23 -11.52
CA ALA A 25 -2.18 1.28 -11.97
C ALA A 25 -2.28 1.19 -13.49
N LEU A 26 -1.42 1.91 -14.21
CA LEU A 26 -1.38 1.89 -15.66
C LEU A 26 -0.84 0.56 -16.20
N GLU A 27 0.32 0.12 -15.74
CA GLU A 27 1.05 -1.02 -16.30
C GLU A 27 0.37 -2.36 -16.02
N LEU A 28 -0.17 -2.55 -14.80
CA LEU A 28 -0.74 -3.84 -14.40
C LEU A 28 -2.25 -3.93 -14.61
N PHE A 29 -2.95 -2.79 -14.61
CA PHE A 29 -4.41 -2.77 -14.63
C PHE A 29 -4.99 -1.94 -15.79
N GLY A 30 -4.16 -1.25 -16.59
CA GLY A 30 -4.64 -0.38 -17.67
C GLY A 30 -5.37 0.87 -17.19
N VAL A 31 -5.20 1.25 -15.92
CA VAL A 31 -5.91 2.37 -15.29
C VAL A 31 -5.02 3.61 -15.31
N SER A 32 -5.38 4.59 -16.14
CA SER A 32 -4.80 5.93 -16.09
C SER A 32 -5.50 6.75 -15.00
N ALA A 33 -4.79 7.08 -13.93
CA ALA A 33 -5.32 7.78 -12.77
C ALA A 33 -4.25 8.57 -12.03
N SER A 34 -4.66 9.56 -11.22
CA SER A 34 -3.79 10.19 -10.21
C SER A 34 -3.93 9.50 -8.86
N ALA A 35 -2.81 9.35 -8.13
CA ALA A 35 -2.79 8.63 -6.86
C ALA A 35 -2.59 9.57 -5.67
N ARG A 36 -3.36 9.33 -4.60
CA ARG A 36 -3.17 9.96 -3.29
C ARG A 36 -3.01 8.89 -2.21
N SER A 37 -1.93 8.98 -1.44
CA SER A 37 -1.73 8.11 -0.27
C SER A 37 -2.83 8.32 0.78
N LEU A 38 -3.38 7.22 1.30
CA LEU A 38 -4.38 7.22 2.37
C LEU A 38 -3.74 6.98 3.76
N GLY A 39 -2.42 6.94 3.85
CA GLY A 39 -1.69 6.62 5.08
C GLY A 39 -1.24 5.16 5.13
N SER A 40 -0.54 4.81 6.21
CA SER A 40 0.20 3.55 6.34
C SER A 40 0.12 3.04 7.76
N HIS A 41 -0.43 1.84 7.94
CA HIS A 41 -0.25 1.07 9.17
C HIS A 41 0.54 -0.21 8.90
N GLN A 42 0.20 -0.94 7.84
CA GLN A 42 0.84 -2.20 7.47
C GLN A 42 0.93 -2.35 5.96
N ASP A 43 -0.18 -2.15 5.25
CA ASP A 43 -0.23 -2.02 3.79
C ASP A 43 -0.06 -0.56 3.35
N ARG A 44 0.29 -0.36 2.07
CA ARG A 44 0.20 0.97 1.43
C ARG A 44 -1.07 1.06 0.60
N ASN A 45 -1.91 2.04 0.91
CA ASN A 45 -3.19 2.26 0.25
C ASN A 45 -3.20 3.60 -0.47
N PHE A 46 -3.70 3.59 -1.71
CA PHE A 46 -3.84 4.78 -2.55
C PHE A 46 -5.26 4.90 -3.07
N LEU A 47 -5.84 6.09 -2.93
CA LEU A 47 -7.02 6.46 -3.68
C LEU A 47 -6.57 6.88 -5.08
N LEU A 48 -7.10 6.20 -6.09
CA LEU A 48 -6.92 6.54 -7.50
C LEU A 48 -8.12 7.36 -7.97
N THR A 49 -7.84 8.46 -8.66
CA THR A 49 -8.86 9.27 -9.35
C THR A 49 -8.75 9.01 -10.84
N ALA A 50 -9.65 8.20 -11.38
CA ALA A 50 -9.74 7.86 -12.81
C ALA A 50 -11.01 8.48 -13.44
N ALA A 51 -11.07 8.54 -14.76
CA ALA A 51 -12.25 9.03 -15.49
C ALA A 51 -13.51 8.18 -15.23
N GLU A 52 -13.32 6.87 -15.03
CA GLU A 52 -14.36 5.88 -14.73
C GLU A 52 -14.93 6.02 -13.30
N GLY A 53 -14.21 6.72 -12.42
CA GLY A 53 -14.53 6.85 -11.01
C GLY A 53 -13.36 6.53 -10.07
N PRO A 54 -13.57 6.66 -8.75
CA PRO A 54 -12.55 6.40 -7.76
C PRO A 54 -12.26 4.91 -7.58
N LEU A 55 -11.00 4.54 -7.43
CA LEU A 55 -10.54 3.17 -7.17
C LEU A 55 -9.58 3.13 -5.97
N LEU A 56 -9.44 1.97 -5.34
CA LEU A 56 -8.47 1.73 -4.29
C LEU A 56 -7.35 0.82 -4.81
N LEU A 57 -6.10 1.28 -4.75
CA LEU A 57 -4.93 0.44 -5.00
C LEU A 57 -4.24 0.11 -3.68
N LYS A 58 -4.03 -1.18 -3.43
CA LYS A 58 -3.39 -1.70 -2.22
C LYS A 58 -2.13 -2.48 -2.54
N PHE A 59 -1.04 -2.12 -1.87
CA PHE A 59 0.19 -2.90 -1.83
C PHE A 59 0.26 -3.63 -0.48
N SER A 60 0.08 -4.94 -0.53
CA SER A 60 0.14 -5.79 0.66
C SER A 60 1.56 -5.87 1.21
N ASN A 61 1.72 -5.77 2.52
CA ASN A 61 2.97 -6.08 3.19
C ASN A 61 3.01 -7.56 3.57
N PRO A 62 3.93 -8.37 3.00
CA PRO A 62 3.97 -9.81 3.28
C PRO A 62 4.34 -10.13 4.74
N GLY A 63 4.89 -9.18 5.50
CA GLY A 63 5.23 -9.35 6.91
C GLY A 63 4.03 -9.36 7.88
N THR A 64 2.80 -9.29 7.38
CA THR A 64 1.57 -9.21 8.20
C THR A 64 0.58 -10.33 7.90
N THR A 65 1.07 -11.47 7.39
CA THR A 65 0.28 -12.71 7.18
C THR A 65 0.34 -13.61 8.39
#